data_AF-E1F133-F1
#
_entry.id   AF-E1F133-F1
#
_cell.length_a   1.000
_cell.length_b   1.000
_cell.length_c   1.000
_cell.angle_alpha   90.00
_cell.angle_beta   90.00
_cell.angle_gamma   90.00
#
_symmetry.space_group_name_H-M   'P 1'
#
loop_
_entity.id
_entity.type
_entity.pdbx_description
1 polymer ?
#
loop_
_entity_poly.entity_id
_entity_poly.type
_entity_poly.pdbx_seq_one_letter_code
_entity_poly.pdbx_strand_id
1 'polypeptide(L)'
;MLLIGSLLTTFFSFGPCPADNPPADCLMCISNTVPLCIMCDRLRRPSLGPVDGVCTSDRAKIHDACTDTGLYQDFGFCMHCAPGWFLHGYNNITEAEGGCFRCDHVAAGGIDHCDTCTPGDMNTTINQVVRVTCTKCKAGYQLSEKGDACTDISGEAKCKPGQQKCKTCKSDNSGCATCDDGYGLKSGSCVVCSEKCLLCNNDADTCTSCTQSVLKNGKCVSCDQDEKMVGCFSCLSPADTGTSTSRCTLASGNYWVQDDGTTAKCTINNCVRCMNLFGKEYCTTCINDYFVLDGVCEKYYKLSGEGTKGCSDGVVGMCRSCVGKDIFWFLNTCLTVTGEIGKTICKTMNQTSHICTDCMPGFRVTSYGCQQCSVINCQDCNQDLRLCSACLSGYTPIEKDGKIVACSKANASP
;
A
#
# COMPACT_ATOMS: atom_id res chain seq x y z
N MET A 1 -39.16 -34.58 70.48
CA MET A 1 -40.04 -33.44 70.17
C MET A 1 -39.18 -32.21 69.96
N LEU A 2 -38.91 -31.87 68.69
CA LEU A 2 -38.74 -30.50 68.17
C LEU A 2 -38.23 -30.64 66.74
N LEU A 3 -39.11 -30.25 65.80
CA LEU A 3 -38.95 -30.39 64.37
C LEU A 3 -38.35 -29.12 63.79
N ILE A 4 -37.36 -29.40 62.94
CA ILE A 4 -36.66 -28.62 61.94
C ILE A 4 -37.54 -27.58 61.23
N GLY A 5 -37.02 -26.37 61.11
CA GLY A 5 -37.49 -25.34 60.19
C GLY A 5 -36.34 -24.81 59.33
N SER A 6 -36.72 -24.46 58.10
CA SER A 6 -36.11 -23.48 57.19
C SER A 6 -35.46 -24.00 55.91
N LEU A 7 -36.15 -23.62 54.84
CA LEU A 7 -35.97 -23.86 53.43
C LEU A 7 -34.74 -23.15 52.82
N LEU A 8 -34.17 -23.85 51.83
CA LEU A 8 -33.65 -23.38 50.54
C LEU A 8 -33.44 -21.88 50.30
N THR A 9 -32.17 -21.52 50.11
CA THR A 9 -31.70 -20.58 49.07
C THR A 9 -30.42 -21.13 48.44
N THR A 10 -30.51 -21.69 47.23
CA THR A 10 -29.34 -22.06 46.42
C THR A 10 -28.82 -20.85 45.67
N PHE A 11 -27.70 -20.29 46.12
CA PHE A 11 -26.86 -19.40 45.32
C PHE A 11 -25.92 -20.26 44.47
N PHE A 12 -26.04 -20.23 43.15
CA PHE A 12 -24.97 -20.64 42.25
C PHE A 12 -23.95 -19.50 42.16
N SER A 13 -22.87 -19.59 42.93
CA SER A 13 -21.67 -18.78 42.72
C SER A 13 -20.82 -19.44 41.64
N PHE A 14 -20.67 -18.79 40.48
CA PHE A 14 -19.61 -19.11 39.52
C PHE A 14 -18.27 -18.63 40.10
N GLY A 15 -17.35 -19.55 40.38
CA GLY A 15 -15.98 -19.23 40.75
C GLY A 15 -15.15 -18.77 39.54
N PRO A 16 -14.06 -18.01 39.74
CA PRO A 16 -13.17 -17.60 38.66
C PRO A 16 -12.36 -18.79 38.11
N CYS A 17 -11.98 -18.72 36.83
CA CYS A 17 -11.18 -19.75 36.16
C CYS A 17 -9.84 -20.01 36.89
N PRO A 18 -9.38 -21.27 36.99
CA PRO A 18 -8.07 -21.60 37.55
C PRO A 18 -6.95 -21.09 36.64
N ALA A 19 -5.89 -20.56 37.25
CA ALA A 19 -4.84 -19.79 36.59
C ALA A 19 -3.68 -20.62 35.99
N ASP A 20 -3.77 -21.95 35.95
CA ASP A 20 -2.63 -22.78 35.53
C ASP A 20 -2.99 -23.71 34.36
N ASN A 21 -2.36 -23.43 33.20
CA ASN A 21 -2.33 -24.18 31.93
C ASN A 21 -3.63 -24.32 31.10
N PRO A 22 -3.88 -23.42 30.12
CA PRO A 22 -4.79 -23.73 29.03
C PRO A 22 -4.10 -24.60 27.95
N PRO A 23 -4.81 -25.50 27.26
CA PRO A 23 -4.28 -26.22 26.10
C PRO A 23 -4.05 -25.28 24.90
N ALA A 24 -3.11 -25.64 24.04
CA ALA A 24 -2.34 -24.77 23.14
C ALA A 24 -3.09 -24.11 21.95
N ASP A 25 -4.41 -24.22 21.82
CA ASP A 25 -5.15 -23.75 20.63
C ASP A 25 -6.37 -22.86 20.98
N CYS A 26 -6.17 -21.82 21.79
CA CYS A 26 -7.19 -20.78 22.03
C CYS A 26 -6.59 -19.37 21.82
N LEU A 27 -6.96 -18.69 20.73
CA LEU A 27 -6.69 -17.26 20.52
C LEU A 27 -7.98 -16.45 20.79
N MET A 28 -7.95 -15.68 21.87
CA MET A 28 -8.91 -14.64 22.33
C MET A 28 -10.37 -15.03 22.60
N CYS A 29 -10.81 -14.77 23.84
CA CYS A 29 -12.22 -14.70 24.23
C CYS A 29 -12.76 -13.27 24.04
N ILE A 30 -13.78 -13.10 23.22
CA ILE A 30 -14.57 -11.86 23.13
C ILE A 30 -15.95 -12.20 23.69
N SER A 31 -16.16 -11.96 25.00
CA SER A 31 -17.44 -12.09 25.74
C SER A 31 -17.83 -13.49 26.27
N ASN A 32 -18.52 -13.48 27.43
CA ASN A 32 -18.77 -14.61 28.34
C ASN A 32 -20.10 -15.35 28.13
N THR A 33 -20.77 -15.26 26.98
CA THR A 33 -22.15 -15.77 26.86
C THR A 33 -22.41 -16.89 25.86
N VAL A 34 -21.49 -17.28 24.97
CA VAL A 34 -21.67 -18.50 24.15
C VAL A 34 -20.31 -19.09 23.70
N PRO A 35 -19.96 -20.35 24.03
CA PRO A 35 -18.85 -21.03 23.37
C PRO A 35 -19.34 -21.67 22.06
N LEU A 36 -18.87 -21.15 20.92
CA LEU A 36 -19.04 -21.79 19.62
C LEU A 36 -17.80 -22.64 19.33
N CYS A 37 -17.91 -23.95 19.48
CA CYS A 37 -16.84 -24.89 19.12
C CYS A 37 -17.00 -25.31 17.65
N ILE A 38 -16.02 -24.99 16.80
CA ILE A 38 -15.86 -25.64 15.49
C ILE A 38 -14.63 -26.54 15.60
N MET A 39 -14.84 -27.86 15.67
CA MET A 39 -13.81 -28.85 15.37
C MET A 39 -14.25 -29.65 14.15
N CYS A 40 -13.41 -29.65 13.12
CA CYS A 40 -13.50 -30.57 11.99
C CYS A 40 -12.52 -31.72 12.21
N ASP A 41 -13.03 -32.95 12.29
CA ASP A 41 -12.25 -34.15 11.92
C ASP A 41 -13.11 -35.11 11.07
N ARG A 42 -12.42 -35.90 10.25
CA ARG A 42 -12.79 -36.58 9.00
C ARG A 42 -13.90 -37.65 9.14
N LEU A 43 -14.82 -37.69 8.16
CA LEU A 43 -14.99 -38.76 7.14
C LEU A 43 -16.32 -38.60 6.34
N ARG A 44 -16.20 -38.60 4.98
CA ARG A 44 -17.23 -38.69 3.90
C ARG A 44 -18.04 -37.41 3.50
N ARG A 45 -17.83 -36.97 2.25
CA ARG A 45 -18.53 -35.88 1.49
C ARG A 45 -19.88 -36.38 0.88
N PRO A 46 -20.77 -35.54 0.29
CA PRO A 46 -20.69 -34.08 0.06
C PRO A 46 -21.96 -33.29 0.48
N SER A 47 -21.80 -32.15 1.16
CA SER A 47 -22.86 -31.13 1.20
C SER A 47 -22.30 -29.79 0.76
N LEU A 48 -23.15 -29.06 0.03
CA LEU A 48 -22.89 -27.83 -0.70
C LEU A 48 -22.21 -26.79 0.19
N GLY A 49 -21.13 -26.19 -0.35
CA GLY A 49 -20.48 -25.05 0.28
C GLY A 49 -21.27 -23.76 0.03
N PRO A 50 -20.93 -22.68 0.76
CA PRO A 50 -21.41 -21.34 0.44
C PRO A 50 -21.07 -21.02 -1.03
N VAL A 51 -22.05 -20.50 -1.76
CA VAL A 51 -21.83 -19.95 -3.09
C VAL A 51 -21.53 -18.48 -2.90
N ASP A 52 -20.38 -18.02 -3.40
CA ASP A 52 -20.02 -16.61 -3.32
C ASP A 52 -20.97 -15.80 -4.22
N GLY A 53 -21.83 -15.01 -3.59
CA GLY A 53 -22.66 -14.05 -4.28
C GLY A 53 -21.81 -12.96 -4.92
N VAL A 54 -21.97 -12.76 -6.23
CA VAL A 54 -21.23 -11.75 -6.97
C VAL A 54 -22.08 -10.49 -7.12
N CYS A 55 -21.63 -9.37 -6.54
CA CYS A 55 -22.20 -8.06 -6.88
C CYS A 55 -21.94 -7.77 -8.37
N THR A 56 -22.98 -7.67 -9.18
CA THR A 56 -22.86 -7.18 -10.56
C THR A 56 -23.06 -5.67 -10.60
N SER A 57 -22.47 -4.99 -11.59
CA SER A 57 -22.49 -3.52 -11.68
C SER A 57 -23.88 -2.89 -11.80
N ASP A 58 -24.90 -3.70 -12.12
CA ASP A 58 -26.28 -3.31 -12.38
C ASP A 58 -27.29 -3.81 -11.31
N ARG A 59 -26.89 -4.67 -10.36
CA ARG A 59 -27.79 -5.22 -9.34
C ARG A 59 -27.27 -4.98 -7.92
N ALA A 60 -28.19 -4.56 -7.05
CA ALA A 60 -27.88 -4.28 -5.64
C ALA A 60 -28.13 -5.48 -4.71
N LYS A 61 -28.63 -6.60 -5.24
CA LYS A 61 -29.10 -7.75 -4.48
C LYS A 61 -28.26 -9.00 -4.75
N ILE A 62 -27.86 -9.67 -3.67
CA ILE A 62 -27.23 -11.01 -3.68
C ILE A 62 -28.31 -12.01 -3.24
N HIS A 63 -28.45 -13.13 -3.95
CA HIS A 63 -29.42 -14.19 -3.62
C HIS A 63 -28.68 -15.50 -3.36
N ASP A 64 -28.19 -15.76 -2.15
CA ASP A 64 -27.34 -16.95 -1.94
C ASP A 64 -27.53 -17.63 -0.59
N ALA A 65 -28.69 -18.30 -0.44
CA ALA A 65 -28.79 -19.58 0.26
C ALA A 65 -30.04 -20.32 -0.26
N CYS A 66 -29.84 -21.45 -0.94
CA CYS A 66 -30.94 -22.35 -1.29
C CYS A 66 -31.15 -23.29 -0.10
N THR A 67 -32.28 -23.14 0.61
CA THR A 67 -32.63 -24.10 1.66
C THR A 67 -33.04 -25.44 1.05
N ASP A 68 -33.01 -26.51 1.84
CA ASP A 68 -33.46 -27.86 1.44
C ASP A 68 -34.95 -27.90 1.01
N THR A 69 -35.68 -26.79 1.13
CA THR A 69 -37.07 -26.59 0.70
C THR A 69 -37.23 -25.75 -0.57
N GLY A 70 -36.14 -25.31 -1.21
CA GLY A 70 -36.17 -24.48 -2.41
C GLY A 70 -36.57 -23.01 -2.18
N LEU A 71 -36.43 -22.50 -0.95
CA LEU A 71 -36.67 -21.10 -0.61
C LEU A 71 -35.34 -20.35 -0.48
N TYR A 72 -35.28 -19.13 -1.01
CA TYR A 72 -34.11 -18.26 -0.90
C TYR A 72 -34.18 -17.47 0.42
N GLN A 73 -33.12 -17.52 1.22
CA GLN A 73 -32.91 -16.61 2.33
C GLN A 73 -31.83 -15.58 1.97
N ASP A 74 -32.19 -14.30 2.01
CA ASP A 74 -31.30 -13.20 1.61
C ASP A 74 -30.37 -12.82 2.77
N PHE A 75 -29.06 -13.07 2.63
CA PHE A 75 -28.03 -12.65 3.58
C PHE A 75 -27.02 -11.73 2.89
N GLY A 76 -27.28 -10.41 2.94
CA GLY A 76 -26.34 -9.36 2.50
C GLY A 76 -26.87 -8.47 1.38
N PHE A 77 -26.45 -7.19 1.39
CA PHE A 77 -26.81 -6.19 0.38
C PHE A 77 -25.54 -5.57 -0.22
N CYS A 78 -25.50 -5.38 -1.54
CA CYS A 78 -24.46 -4.58 -2.18
C CYS A 78 -24.82 -3.10 -1.98
N MET A 79 -24.27 -2.45 -0.94
CA MET A 79 -24.64 -1.08 -0.58
C MET A 79 -23.94 0.01 -1.42
N HIS A 80 -23.07 -0.37 -2.35
CA HIS A 80 -22.27 0.56 -3.14
C HIS A 80 -22.35 0.26 -4.63
N CYS A 81 -22.72 1.27 -5.42
CA CYS A 81 -22.61 1.25 -6.87
C CYS A 81 -21.23 1.72 -7.33
N ALA A 82 -20.80 1.30 -8.52
CA ALA A 82 -19.58 1.80 -9.15
C ALA A 82 -19.67 3.32 -9.42
N PRO A 83 -18.54 4.04 -9.52
CA PRO A 83 -18.54 5.45 -9.92
C PRO A 83 -19.34 5.69 -11.22
N GLY A 84 -20.17 6.73 -11.24
CA GLY A 84 -21.09 7.02 -12.34
C GLY A 84 -22.45 6.30 -12.25
N TRP A 85 -22.69 5.58 -11.16
CA TRP A 85 -23.95 4.88 -10.87
C TRP A 85 -24.47 5.25 -9.48
N PHE A 86 -25.78 5.25 -9.29
CA PHE A 86 -26.43 5.50 -8.00
C PHE A 86 -27.44 4.39 -7.69
N LEU A 87 -27.64 4.13 -6.40
CA LEU A 87 -28.56 3.10 -5.92
C LEU A 87 -29.99 3.66 -5.92
N HIS A 88 -30.92 3.01 -6.63
CA HIS A 88 -32.35 3.32 -6.55
C HIS A 88 -33.04 2.32 -5.61
N GLY A 89 -33.82 2.86 -4.66
CA GLY A 89 -34.52 2.08 -3.65
C GLY A 89 -35.64 1.21 -4.24
N TYR A 90 -35.95 0.12 -3.53
CA TYR A 90 -37.04 -0.80 -3.87
C TYR A 90 -38.41 -0.13 -3.73
N ASN A 91 -39.25 -0.27 -4.76
CA ASN A 91 -40.60 0.29 -4.77
C ASN A 91 -41.64 -0.77 -4.38
N ASN A 92 -42.19 -0.67 -3.17
CA ASN A 92 -43.22 -1.58 -2.65
C ASN A 92 -44.55 -1.59 -3.43
N ILE A 93 -44.78 -0.63 -4.33
CA ILE A 93 -46.03 -0.51 -5.10
C ILE A 93 -45.92 -1.19 -6.48
N THR A 94 -44.71 -1.24 -7.05
CA THR A 94 -44.48 -1.77 -8.41
C THR A 94 -43.70 -3.07 -8.44
N GLU A 95 -43.26 -3.58 -7.28
CA GLU A 95 -42.37 -4.74 -7.12
C GLU A 95 -41.04 -4.62 -7.89
N ALA A 96 -40.67 -3.42 -8.35
CA ALA A 96 -39.46 -3.20 -9.11
C ALA A 96 -38.22 -3.42 -8.23
N GLU A 97 -37.36 -4.35 -8.65
CA GLU A 97 -36.10 -4.70 -7.97
C GLU A 97 -35.16 -3.48 -7.87
N GLY A 98 -34.58 -3.26 -6.68
CA GLY A 98 -33.59 -2.21 -6.47
C GLY A 98 -32.29 -2.50 -7.26
N GLY A 99 -31.78 -1.49 -7.96
CA GLY A 99 -30.64 -1.61 -8.85
C GLY A 99 -29.75 -0.38 -8.84
N CYS A 100 -28.55 -0.53 -9.40
CA CYS A 100 -27.67 0.60 -9.69
C CYS A 100 -28.05 1.18 -11.05
N PHE A 101 -28.33 2.49 -11.10
CA PHE A 101 -28.67 3.21 -12.33
C PHE A 101 -27.55 4.16 -12.71
N ARG A 102 -27.25 4.29 -14.00
CA ARG A 102 -26.26 5.25 -14.48
C ARG A 102 -26.74 6.68 -14.30
N CYS A 103 -25.82 7.57 -13.92
CA CYS A 103 -26.10 9.00 -13.77
C CYS A 103 -26.64 9.66 -15.06
N ASP A 104 -26.34 9.12 -16.24
CA ASP A 104 -26.76 9.65 -17.55
C ASP A 104 -28.04 8.99 -18.12
N HIS A 105 -28.72 8.14 -17.34
CA HIS A 105 -29.95 7.49 -17.79
C HIS A 105 -31.18 8.39 -17.52
N VAL A 106 -31.46 9.30 -18.47
CA VAL A 106 -32.50 10.35 -18.36
C VAL A 106 -33.89 9.79 -18.08
N ALA A 107 -34.23 8.60 -18.60
CA ALA A 107 -35.53 7.96 -18.37
C ALA A 107 -35.78 7.54 -16.90
N ALA A 108 -34.73 7.46 -16.09
CA ALA A 108 -34.78 7.15 -14.67
C ALA A 108 -34.46 8.37 -13.77
N GLY A 109 -34.56 9.59 -14.33
CA GLY A 109 -34.22 10.83 -13.61
C GLY A 109 -32.72 11.16 -13.58
N GLY A 110 -31.92 10.53 -14.45
CA GLY A 110 -30.51 10.89 -14.66
C GLY A 110 -30.35 12.26 -15.33
N ILE A 111 -29.16 12.85 -15.16
CA ILE A 111 -28.77 14.12 -15.78
C ILE A 111 -27.89 13.81 -16.99
N ASP A 112 -28.31 14.27 -18.17
CA ASP A 112 -27.53 14.06 -19.39
C ASP A 112 -26.13 14.68 -19.24
N HIS A 113 -25.13 13.99 -19.80
CA HIS A 113 -23.72 14.36 -19.67
C HIS A 113 -23.16 14.44 -18.24
N CYS A 114 -23.79 13.80 -17.25
CA CYS A 114 -23.22 13.67 -15.92
C CYS A 114 -22.19 12.52 -15.84
N ASP A 115 -21.03 12.78 -15.22
CA ASP A 115 -19.93 11.84 -14.98
C ASP A 115 -20.03 11.21 -13.58
N THR A 116 -20.26 12.05 -12.55
CA THR A 116 -20.54 11.59 -11.18
C THR A 116 -21.75 12.30 -10.61
N CYS A 117 -22.58 11.56 -9.87
CA CYS A 117 -23.78 12.07 -9.26
C CYS A 117 -23.97 11.56 -7.83
N THR A 118 -24.76 12.28 -7.05
CA THR A 118 -25.20 11.89 -5.71
C THR A 118 -26.72 11.68 -5.70
N PRO A 119 -27.23 10.69 -4.95
CA PRO A 119 -28.67 10.60 -4.71
C PRO A 119 -29.15 11.90 -4.07
N GLY A 120 -30.15 12.55 -4.66
CA GLY A 120 -30.83 13.68 -4.03
C GLY A 120 -31.84 13.22 -2.98
N ASP A 121 -32.66 14.15 -2.50
CA ASP A 121 -33.66 13.87 -1.48
C ASP A 121 -34.63 12.77 -1.92
N MET A 122 -34.76 11.74 -1.09
CA MET A 122 -35.78 10.71 -1.26
C MET A 122 -37.15 11.31 -0.92
N ASN A 123 -38.13 11.14 -1.82
CA ASN A 123 -39.51 11.39 -1.44
C ASN A 123 -40.01 10.19 -0.66
N THR A 124 -40.09 10.37 0.66
CA THR A 124 -40.49 9.37 1.64
C THR A 124 -41.92 8.88 1.46
N THR A 125 -42.76 9.61 0.72
CA THR A 125 -44.17 9.26 0.49
C THR A 125 -44.33 8.13 -0.53
N ILE A 126 -43.39 7.99 -1.47
CA ILE A 126 -43.44 6.99 -2.56
C ILE A 126 -42.17 6.14 -2.63
N ASN A 127 -41.24 6.31 -1.68
CA ASN A 127 -39.96 5.60 -1.63
C ASN A 127 -39.15 5.69 -2.93
N GLN A 128 -39.24 6.81 -3.64
CA GLN A 128 -38.50 7.07 -4.87
C GLN A 128 -37.47 8.18 -4.65
N VAL A 129 -36.26 7.96 -5.18
CA VAL A 129 -35.28 9.02 -5.39
C VAL A 129 -35.88 9.96 -6.44
N VAL A 130 -36.27 11.17 -6.04
CA VAL A 130 -37.00 12.10 -6.93
C VAL A 130 -36.04 12.85 -7.83
N ARG A 131 -34.80 13.06 -7.39
CA ARG A 131 -33.78 13.77 -8.16
C ARG A 131 -32.41 13.20 -7.87
N VAL A 132 -31.60 13.14 -8.91
CA VAL A 132 -30.16 12.90 -8.84
C VAL A 132 -29.50 14.27 -8.99
N THR A 133 -28.53 14.60 -8.14
CA THR A 133 -27.75 15.84 -8.29
C THR A 133 -26.43 15.47 -8.94
N CYS A 134 -26.10 16.10 -10.07
CA CYS A 134 -24.82 15.88 -10.71
C CYS A 134 -23.74 16.63 -9.93
N THR A 135 -22.65 15.95 -9.59
CA THR A 135 -21.51 16.55 -8.88
C THR A 135 -20.33 16.81 -9.82
N LYS A 136 -20.31 16.15 -10.98
CA LYS A 136 -19.31 16.35 -12.03
C LYS A 136 -19.89 16.02 -13.39
N CYS A 137 -19.75 16.92 -14.35
CA CYS A 137 -20.13 16.68 -15.74
C CYS A 137 -19.01 15.99 -16.53
N LYS A 138 -19.38 15.32 -17.62
CA LYS A 138 -18.45 14.81 -18.63
C LYS A 138 -17.68 15.98 -19.25
N ALA A 139 -16.49 15.68 -19.78
CA ALA A 139 -15.64 16.68 -20.42
C ALA A 139 -16.42 17.42 -21.54
N GLY A 140 -16.32 18.75 -21.56
CA GLY A 140 -17.05 19.62 -22.49
C GLY A 140 -18.38 20.17 -21.98
N TYR A 141 -18.78 19.85 -20.74
CA TYR A 141 -20.00 20.35 -20.10
C TYR A 141 -19.70 20.98 -18.74
N GLN A 142 -20.43 22.04 -18.38
CA GLN A 142 -20.34 22.70 -17.08
C GLN A 142 -21.60 22.40 -16.27
N LEU A 143 -21.41 22.16 -14.97
CA LEU A 143 -22.51 21.97 -14.03
C LEU A 143 -23.28 23.29 -13.85
N SER A 144 -24.61 23.23 -13.91
CA SER A 144 -25.49 24.35 -13.57
C SER A 144 -25.28 24.75 -12.11
N GLU A 145 -25.57 26.01 -11.75
CA GLU A 145 -25.45 26.48 -10.35
C GLU A 145 -26.25 25.63 -9.34
N LYS A 146 -27.31 24.95 -9.82
CA LYS A 146 -28.18 24.11 -9.00
C LYS A 146 -27.78 22.63 -9.00
N GLY A 147 -26.79 22.23 -9.80
CA GLY A 147 -26.34 20.84 -9.94
C GLY A 147 -27.33 19.93 -10.68
N ASP A 148 -28.35 20.49 -11.31
CA ASP A 148 -29.47 19.79 -11.96
C ASP A 148 -29.29 19.59 -13.47
N ALA A 149 -28.28 20.23 -14.07
CA ALA A 149 -27.98 20.09 -15.48
C ALA A 149 -26.48 20.21 -15.75
N CYS A 150 -26.02 19.51 -16.79
CA CYS A 150 -24.72 19.73 -17.40
C CYS A 150 -24.95 20.44 -18.74
N THR A 151 -24.61 21.72 -18.82
CA THR A 151 -24.79 22.53 -20.03
C THR A 151 -23.52 22.54 -20.86
N ASP A 152 -23.68 22.47 -22.18
CA ASP A 152 -22.56 22.58 -23.13
C ASP A 152 -21.84 23.93 -22.96
N ILE A 153 -20.51 23.87 -22.89
CA ILE A 153 -19.63 25.04 -22.72
C ILE A 153 -19.33 25.71 -24.08
N SER A 154 -19.93 25.23 -25.18
CA SER A 154 -19.64 25.67 -26.55
C SER A 154 -19.89 27.16 -26.84
N GLY A 155 -20.59 27.89 -25.95
CA GLY A 155 -20.91 29.32 -26.09
C GLY A 155 -20.07 30.31 -25.26
N GLU A 156 -19.41 29.89 -24.18
CA GLU A 156 -18.64 30.78 -23.29
C GLU A 156 -17.30 30.15 -22.90
N ALA A 157 -16.19 30.78 -23.31
CA ALA A 157 -14.79 30.45 -22.99
C ALA A 157 -14.50 28.95 -22.74
N LYS A 158 -14.07 28.23 -23.79
CA LYS A 158 -13.72 26.79 -23.76
C LYS A 158 -12.60 26.42 -22.77
N CYS A 159 -11.98 27.40 -22.13
CA CYS A 159 -10.97 27.20 -21.12
C CYS A 159 -11.16 28.22 -19.99
N LYS A 160 -11.29 27.72 -18.75
CA LYS A 160 -11.16 28.50 -17.52
C LYS A 160 -9.95 27.94 -16.74
N PRO A 161 -9.02 28.79 -16.27
CA PRO A 161 -7.94 28.34 -15.39
C PRO A 161 -8.51 27.58 -14.17
N GLY A 162 -7.90 26.44 -13.83
CA GLY A 162 -8.34 25.54 -12.77
C GLY A 162 -9.41 24.50 -13.19
N GLN A 163 -10.04 24.64 -14.36
CA GLN A 163 -10.94 23.60 -14.88
C GLN A 163 -10.16 22.57 -15.69
N GLN A 164 -10.55 21.29 -15.56
CA GLN A 164 -9.96 20.16 -16.30
C GLN A 164 -8.43 20.07 -16.17
N LYS A 165 -7.86 20.44 -15.02
CA LYS A 165 -6.40 20.43 -14.78
C LYS A 165 -5.61 21.36 -15.71
N CYS A 166 -6.29 22.37 -16.24
CA CYS A 166 -5.67 23.45 -16.99
C CYS A 166 -5.20 24.54 -16.05
N LYS A 167 -3.90 24.82 -16.04
CA LYS A 167 -3.28 25.85 -15.21
C LYS A 167 -3.45 27.24 -15.83
N THR A 168 -3.24 27.38 -17.14
CA THR A 168 -3.47 28.63 -17.88
C THR A 168 -4.12 28.37 -19.22
N CYS A 169 -4.97 29.30 -19.68
CA CYS A 169 -5.66 29.22 -20.96
C CYS A 169 -4.93 29.99 -22.06
N LYS A 170 -5.14 29.59 -23.32
CA LYS A 170 -4.71 30.38 -24.48
C LYS A 170 -5.45 31.72 -24.52
N SER A 171 -4.83 32.74 -25.10
CA SER A 171 -5.39 34.10 -25.20
C SER A 171 -6.69 34.17 -26.00
N ASP A 172 -6.89 33.24 -26.94
CA ASP A 172 -8.12 33.11 -27.75
C ASP A 172 -9.18 32.22 -27.09
N ASN A 173 -8.92 31.72 -25.87
CA ASN A 173 -9.74 30.73 -25.16
C ASN A 173 -10.04 29.46 -25.99
N SER A 174 -9.25 29.15 -27.02
CA SER A 174 -9.47 27.96 -27.86
C SER A 174 -9.14 26.65 -27.15
N GLY A 175 -8.43 26.72 -26.02
CA GLY A 175 -8.07 25.58 -25.19
C GLY A 175 -7.07 25.96 -24.11
N CYS A 176 -6.51 24.94 -23.47
CA CYS A 176 -5.49 25.11 -22.46
C CYS A 176 -4.14 25.49 -23.09
N ALA A 177 -3.38 26.34 -22.38
CA ALA A 177 -2.01 26.71 -22.72
C ALA A 177 -0.99 25.92 -21.87
N THR A 178 -1.24 25.77 -20.57
CA THR A 178 -0.40 24.96 -19.67
C THR A 178 -1.26 24.15 -18.71
N CYS A 179 -0.83 22.94 -18.37
CA CYS A 179 -1.55 22.02 -17.49
C CYS A 179 -0.98 22.04 -16.06
N ASP A 180 -1.76 21.53 -15.11
CA ASP A 180 -1.29 21.22 -13.76
C ASP A 180 -0.27 20.07 -13.78
N ASP A 181 0.56 19.97 -12.74
CA ASP A 181 1.56 18.92 -12.61
C ASP A 181 0.93 17.51 -12.69
N GLY A 182 1.55 16.63 -13.47
CA GLY A 182 1.02 15.30 -13.80
C GLY A 182 0.07 15.25 -15.01
N TYR A 183 -0.16 16.39 -15.67
CA TYR A 183 -0.96 16.49 -16.90
C TYR A 183 -0.16 17.18 -18.01
N GLY A 184 -0.40 16.76 -19.26
CA GLY A 184 0.21 17.33 -20.46
C GLY A 184 -0.84 17.72 -21.49
N LEU A 185 -0.47 18.59 -22.42
CA LEU A 185 -1.38 19.03 -23.47
C LEU A 185 -1.53 17.94 -24.52
N LYS A 186 -2.76 17.59 -24.89
CA LYS A 186 -3.06 16.77 -26.05
C LYS A 186 -4.28 17.35 -26.76
N SER A 187 -4.09 17.81 -28.00
CA SER A 187 -5.13 18.45 -28.81
C SER A 187 -5.82 19.65 -28.13
N GLY A 188 -5.08 20.44 -27.33
CA GLY A 188 -5.61 21.63 -26.65
C GLY A 188 -6.31 21.37 -25.32
N SER A 189 -6.40 20.11 -24.89
CA SER A 189 -6.92 19.71 -23.57
C SER A 189 -5.80 19.12 -22.71
N CYS A 190 -5.92 19.26 -21.39
CA CYS A 190 -5.01 18.61 -20.45
C CYS A 190 -5.46 17.16 -20.23
N VAL A 191 -4.56 16.22 -20.51
CA VAL A 191 -4.76 14.80 -20.24
C VAL A 191 -3.65 14.31 -19.31
N VAL A 192 -3.91 13.21 -18.61
CA VAL A 192 -2.90 12.59 -17.74
C VAL A 192 -1.66 12.30 -18.58
N CYS A 193 -0.47 12.57 -18.04
CA CYS A 193 0.78 12.22 -18.70
C CYS A 193 0.82 10.72 -19.07
N SER A 194 1.60 10.38 -20.09
CA SER A 194 1.82 8.98 -20.49
C SER A 194 2.21 8.08 -19.31
N GLU A 195 1.93 6.79 -19.41
CA GLU A 195 2.17 5.83 -18.33
C GLU A 195 3.64 5.89 -17.84
N LYS A 196 3.85 5.79 -16.52
CA LYS A 196 5.17 5.91 -15.83
C LYS A 196 5.80 7.31 -15.80
N CYS A 197 5.16 8.28 -16.43
CA CYS A 197 5.53 9.68 -16.37
C CYS A 197 5.02 10.32 -15.07
N LEU A 198 5.93 10.96 -14.32
CA LEU A 198 5.54 11.74 -13.14
C LEU A 198 5.16 13.16 -13.55
N LEU A 199 5.98 13.78 -14.41
CA LEU A 199 5.75 15.09 -14.99
C LEU A 199 5.97 14.99 -16.50
N CYS A 200 5.11 15.63 -17.27
CA CYS A 200 5.26 15.84 -18.71
C CYS A 200 5.16 17.34 -19.02
N ASN A 201 5.80 17.78 -20.09
CA ASN A 201 5.91 19.21 -20.41
C ASN A 201 5.15 19.54 -21.67
N ASN A 202 4.05 20.29 -21.53
CA ASN A 202 3.21 20.83 -22.62
C ASN A 202 2.75 19.81 -23.68
N ASP A 203 3.10 18.54 -23.54
CA ASP A 203 2.76 17.41 -24.40
C ASP A 203 2.66 16.19 -23.48
N ALA A 204 1.51 15.54 -23.48
CA ALA A 204 1.24 14.36 -22.65
C ALA A 204 2.12 13.15 -23.02
N ASP A 205 2.70 13.13 -24.22
CA ASP A 205 3.56 12.07 -24.71
C ASP A 205 5.06 12.35 -24.46
N THR A 206 5.41 13.55 -23.98
CA THR A 206 6.79 13.96 -23.69
C THR A 206 7.01 14.22 -22.19
N CYS A 207 7.65 13.26 -21.54
CA CYS A 207 8.00 13.31 -20.13
C CYS A 207 9.17 14.23 -19.82
N THR A 208 9.12 14.83 -18.63
CA THR A 208 10.23 15.57 -18.00
C THR A 208 10.70 14.92 -16.70
N SER A 209 9.89 14.08 -16.09
CA SER A 209 10.31 13.21 -14.99
C SER A 209 9.50 11.92 -14.95
N CYS A 210 10.04 10.91 -14.30
CA CYS A 210 9.48 9.56 -14.27
C CYS A 210 9.34 9.09 -12.81
N THR A 211 8.33 8.26 -12.52
CA THR A 211 8.05 7.83 -11.14
C THR A 211 8.95 6.68 -10.69
N GLN A 212 9.21 5.71 -11.59
CA GLN A 212 9.96 4.46 -11.33
C GLN A 212 10.72 4.02 -12.60
N SER A 213 11.28 4.98 -13.32
CA SER A 213 11.85 4.77 -14.65
C SER A 213 12.85 5.89 -14.94
N VAL A 214 13.66 5.72 -15.99
CA VAL A 214 14.60 6.75 -16.44
C VAL A 214 14.06 7.49 -17.65
N LEU A 215 14.25 8.81 -17.66
CA LEU A 215 13.87 9.62 -18.80
C LEU A 215 14.89 9.45 -19.93
N LYS A 216 14.45 8.94 -21.07
CA LYS A 216 15.26 8.79 -22.29
C LYS A 216 14.48 9.31 -23.48
N ASN A 217 15.03 10.34 -24.14
CA ASN A 217 14.41 10.97 -25.32
C ASN A 217 12.95 11.37 -25.09
N GLY A 218 12.65 11.99 -23.94
CA GLY A 218 11.29 12.40 -23.59
C GLY A 218 10.34 11.27 -23.21
N LYS A 219 10.81 10.02 -23.06
CA LYS A 219 9.99 8.88 -22.64
C LYS A 219 10.55 8.22 -21.39
N CYS A 220 9.67 7.74 -20.53
CA CYS A 220 10.06 6.96 -19.37
C CYS A 220 10.30 5.51 -19.78
N VAL A 221 11.54 5.05 -19.67
CA VAL A 221 11.93 3.66 -19.93
C VAL A 221 12.25 2.96 -18.62
N SER A 222 11.86 1.69 -18.52
CA SER A 222 12.03 0.89 -17.32
C SER A 222 13.52 0.75 -16.95
N CYS A 223 13.82 0.77 -15.65
CA CYS A 223 15.19 0.70 -15.14
C CYS A 223 15.88 -0.64 -15.41
N ASP A 224 15.12 -1.70 -15.66
CA ASP A 224 15.58 -3.08 -15.82
C ASP A 224 15.92 -3.47 -17.27
N GLN A 225 15.88 -2.51 -18.22
CA GLN A 225 16.20 -2.79 -19.62
C GLN A 225 17.71 -2.86 -19.92
N ASP A 226 18.56 -2.34 -19.03
CA ASP A 226 20.01 -2.49 -19.15
C ASP A 226 20.43 -3.84 -18.55
N GLU A 227 21.29 -4.58 -19.25
CA GLU A 227 21.82 -5.88 -18.78
C GLU A 227 22.51 -5.76 -17.41
N LYS A 228 23.02 -4.57 -17.06
CA LYS A 228 23.66 -4.27 -15.76
C LYS A 228 22.68 -3.82 -14.67
N MET A 229 21.40 -3.66 -15.01
CA MET A 229 20.35 -3.16 -14.12
C MET A 229 19.15 -4.12 -14.01
N VAL A 230 19.32 -5.38 -14.40
CA VAL A 230 18.27 -6.41 -14.29
C VAL A 230 17.76 -6.49 -12.84
N GLY A 231 16.44 -6.39 -12.67
CA GLY A 231 15.80 -6.39 -11.35
C GLY A 231 15.80 -5.03 -10.65
N CYS A 232 16.29 -3.97 -11.30
CA CYS A 232 16.22 -2.61 -10.77
C CYS A 232 14.77 -2.08 -10.78
N PHE A 233 14.27 -1.71 -9.61
CA PHE A 233 12.94 -1.13 -9.40
C PHE A 233 12.91 0.40 -9.57
N SER A 234 13.98 1.07 -9.13
CA SER A 234 14.13 2.53 -9.22
C SER A 234 15.56 2.87 -9.57
N CYS A 235 15.77 3.86 -10.42
CA CYS A 235 17.08 4.28 -10.90
C CYS A 235 17.14 5.79 -11.15
N LEU A 236 18.35 6.33 -11.11
CA LEU A 236 18.68 7.70 -11.49
C LEU A 236 19.17 7.72 -12.94
N SER A 237 18.76 8.74 -13.70
CA SER A 237 19.22 8.93 -15.07
C SER A 237 20.67 9.41 -15.10
N PRO A 238 21.39 9.24 -16.23
CA PRO A 238 22.75 9.79 -16.38
C PRO A 238 22.78 11.31 -16.17
N ALA A 239 21.69 12.01 -16.55
CA ALA A 239 21.54 13.44 -16.34
C ALA A 239 21.37 13.80 -14.85
N ASP A 240 20.70 12.97 -14.06
CA ASP A 240 20.54 13.18 -12.62
C ASP A 240 21.84 12.93 -11.85
N THR A 241 22.69 12.03 -12.33
CA THR A 241 23.96 11.66 -11.69
C THR A 241 25.16 12.42 -12.23
N GLY A 242 25.03 13.12 -13.36
CA GLY A 242 26.17 13.70 -14.08
C GLY A 242 27.13 12.65 -14.64
N THR A 243 26.67 11.40 -14.81
CA THR A 243 27.48 10.27 -15.31
C THR A 243 27.06 9.89 -16.73
N SER A 244 27.82 9.01 -17.37
CA SER A 244 27.47 8.45 -18.69
C SER A 244 26.44 7.31 -18.62
N THR A 245 26.25 6.73 -17.44
CA THR A 245 25.38 5.56 -17.21
C THR A 245 24.33 5.84 -16.13
N SER A 246 23.15 5.22 -16.24
CA SER A 246 22.13 5.23 -15.19
C SER A 246 22.62 4.48 -13.95
N ARG A 247 22.05 4.79 -12.78
CA ARG A 247 22.37 4.10 -11.51
C ARG A 247 21.12 3.60 -10.82
N CYS A 248 21.08 2.33 -10.45
CA CYS A 248 19.99 1.75 -9.68
C CYS A 248 20.05 2.31 -8.26
N THR A 249 18.89 2.63 -7.69
CA THR A 249 18.73 3.09 -6.31
C THR A 249 17.91 2.12 -5.48
N LEU A 250 17.06 1.31 -6.11
CA LEU A 250 16.32 0.24 -5.44
C LEU A 250 16.18 -0.95 -6.37
N ALA A 251 16.48 -2.15 -5.88
CA ALA A 251 16.27 -3.41 -6.59
C ALA A 251 14.99 -4.12 -6.10
N SER A 252 14.51 -5.08 -6.88
CA SER A 252 13.32 -5.89 -6.60
C SER A 252 13.61 -7.38 -6.71
N GLY A 253 12.74 -8.18 -6.09
CA GLY A 253 12.86 -9.64 -6.10
C GLY A 253 14.14 -10.11 -5.42
N ASN A 254 14.88 -11.00 -6.09
CA ASN A 254 16.14 -11.54 -5.62
C ASN A 254 17.35 -10.77 -6.16
N TYR A 255 17.22 -9.48 -6.42
CA TYR A 255 18.33 -8.60 -6.82
C TYR A 255 18.63 -7.58 -5.73
N TRP A 256 19.88 -7.11 -5.69
CA TRP A 256 20.37 -6.06 -4.80
C TRP A 256 21.24 -5.06 -5.54
N VAL A 257 21.36 -3.83 -5.02
CA VAL A 257 22.08 -2.72 -5.67
C VAL A 257 23.53 -2.65 -5.18
N GLN A 258 24.49 -2.74 -6.11
CA GLN A 258 25.92 -2.62 -5.83
C GLN A 258 26.34 -1.16 -5.58
N ASP A 259 27.54 -0.95 -5.04
CA ASP A 259 28.05 0.38 -4.69
C ASP A 259 28.20 1.31 -5.92
N ASP A 260 28.42 0.73 -7.11
CA ASP A 260 28.47 1.45 -8.38
C ASP A 260 27.07 1.80 -8.93
N GLY A 261 26.01 1.26 -8.33
CA GLY A 261 24.62 1.42 -8.77
C GLY A 261 24.17 0.37 -9.79
N THR A 262 24.96 -0.66 -10.10
CA THR A 262 24.49 -1.82 -10.87
C THR A 262 23.71 -2.78 -9.96
N THR A 263 23.08 -3.79 -10.53
CA THR A 263 22.34 -4.81 -9.76
C THR A 263 23.00 -6.18 -9.85
N ALA A 264 23.01 -6.91 -8.76
CA ALA A 264 23.41 -8.32 -8.72
C ALA A 264 22.30 -9.20 -8.18
N LYS A 265 22.25 -10.45 -8.66
CA LYS A 265 21.35 -11.47 -8.14
C LYS A 265 21.86 -11.95 -6.78
N CYS A 266 20.93 -12.27 -5.91
CA CYS A 266 21.21 -12.79 -4.60
C CYS A 266 21.82 -14.19 -4.67
N THR A 267 22.92 -14.39 -3.95
CA THR A 267 23.68 -15.64 -3.82
C THR A 267 23.46 -16.33 -2.48
N ILE A 268 22.85 -15.65 -1.51
CA ILE A 268 22.56 -16.24 -0.18
C ILE A 268 21.51 -17.35 -0.31
N ASN A 269 21.90 -18.57 0.08
CA ASN A 269 21.01 -19.73 0.09
C ASN A 269 19.74 -19.45 0.91
N ASN A 270 18.60 -19.90 0.37
CA ASN A 270 17.29 -19.74 1.00
C ASN A 270 16.83 -18.28 1.18
N CYS A 271 17.51 -17.32 0.54
CA CYS A 271 17.11 -15.92 0.57
C CYS A 271 16.22 -15.54 -0.60
N VAL A 272 15.13 -14.82 -0.30
CA VAL A 272 14.17 -14.27 -1.27
C VAL A 272 14.54 -12.84 -1.67
N ARG A 273 14.97 -12.01 -0.71
CA ARG A 273 15.30 -10.60 -0.93
C ARG A 273 16.59 -10.23 -0.24
N CYS A 274 17.46 -9.53 -0.95
CA CYS A 274 18.80 -9.19 -0.47
C CYS A 274 19.02 -7.69 -0.63
N MET A 275 19.87 -7.11 0.20
CA MET A 275 20.33 -5.73 0.07
C MET A 275 21.84 -5.68 0.19
N ASN A 276 22.37 -4.53 -0.18
CA ASN A 276 23.76 -4.17 0.04
C ASN A 276 23.88 -3.38 1.32
N LEU A 277 24.73 -3.87 2.23
CA LEU A 277 25.22 -3.11 3.36
C LEU A 277 26.73 -2.97 3.21
N PHE A 278 27.18 -1.83 2.69
CA PHE A 278 28.59 -1.45 2.52
C PHE A 278 29.43 -2.45 1.70
N GLY A 279 28.95 -2.77 0.50
CA GLY A 279 29.58 -3.71 -0.43
C GLY A 279 29.39 -5.19 -0.08
N LYS A 280 28.67 -5.50 1.01
CA LYS A 280 28.37 -6.88 1.40
C LYS A 280 26.91 -7.21 1.13
N GLU A 281 26.70 -8.37 0.53
CA GLU A 281 25.39 -8.94 0.31
C GLU A 281 24.79 -9.41 1.64
N TYR A 282 23.52 -9.07 1.85
CA TYR A 282 22.81 -9.32 3.09
C TYR A 282 21.38 -9.76 2.81
N CYS A 283 20.92 -10.86 3.42
CA CYS A 283 19.55 -11.33 3.25
C CYS A 283 18.58 -10.56 4.16
N THR A 284 17.44 -10.13 3.62
CA THR A 284 16.38 -9.40 4.37
C THR A 284 15.08 -10.20 4.49
N THR A 285 14.92 -11.23 3.69
CA THR A 285 13.73 -12.07 3.70
C THR A 285 14.12 -13.45 3.21
N CYS A 286 13.81 -14.48 4.01
CA CYS A 286 14.08 -15.87 3.66
C CYS A 286 12.87 -16.56 3.05
N ILE A 287 13.08 -17.74 2.45
CA ILE A 287 12.00 -18.65 2.08
C ILE A 287 11.29 -19.20 3.33
N ASN A 288 10.20 -19.93 3.11
CA ASN A 288 9.42 -20.52 4.19
C ASN A 288 10.27 -21.42 5.10
N ASP A 289 9.98 -21.38 6.41
CA ASP A 289 10.68 -22.09 7.48
C ASP A 289 12.10 -21.58 7.82
N TYR A 290 12.52 -20.46 7.23
CA TYR A 290 13.77 -19.78 7.56
C TYR A 290 13.51 -18.36 8.07
N PHE A 291 14.40 -17.88 8.92
CA PHE A 291 14.43 -16.49 9.39
C PHE A 291 15.82 -15.89 9.17
N VAL A 292 15.87 -14.58 9.06
CA VAL A 292 17.15 -13.88 8.90
C VAL A 292 17.81 -13.69 10.28
N LEU A 293 19.02 -14.21 10.42
CA LEU A 293 19.90 -13.96 11.56
C LEU A 293 21.28 -13.56 11.03
N ASP A 294 21.78 -12.38 11.41
CA ASP A 294 23.08 -11.89 10.96
C ASP A 294 23.26 -11.94 9.43
N GLY A 295 22.17 -11.70 8.69
CA GLY A 295 22.17 -11.63 7.23
C GLY A 295 22.18 -12.96 6.50
N VAL A 296 22.11 -14.07 7.22
CA VAL A 296 21.95 -15.40 6.65
C VAL A 296 20.58 -15.99 7.00
N CYS A 297 20.10 -16.88 6.16
CA CYS A 297 18.85 -17.60 6.39
C CYS A 297 19.09 -18.82 7.25
N GLU A 298 18.65 -18.75 8.50
CA GLU A 298 18.73 -19.84 9.46
C GLU A 298 17.38 -20.53 9.58
N LYS A 299 17.40 -21.86 9.73
CA LYS A 299 16.17 -22.65 9.83
C LYS A 299 15.48 -22.34 11.15
N TYR A 300 14.17 -22.14 11.12
CA TYR A 300 13.36 -21.88 12.30
C TYR A 300 13.39 -23.08 13.26
N TYR A 301 14.08 -22.89 14.38
CA TYR A 301 13.88 -23.70 15.57
C TYR A 301 13.14 -22.82 16.55
N LYS A 302 11.96 -23.25 17.03
CA LYS A 302 11.29 -22.58 18.17
C LYS A 302 12.35 -22.46 19.27
N LEU A 303 12.76 -21.24 19.57
CA LEU A 303 13.77 -20.92 20.56
C LEU A 303 13.19 -21.20 21.95
N SER A 304 13.12 -22.47 22.35
CA SER A 304 12.76 -22.89 23.71
C SER A 304 14.04 -23.23 24.47
N GLY A 305 14.75 -22.20 24.93
CA GLY A 305 15.93 -22.39 25.78
C GLY A 305 16.65 -21.08 26.11
N GLU A 306 17.08 -20.92 27.36
CA GLU A 306 17.98 -19.85 27.77
C GLU A 306 19.27 -19.89 26.95
N GLY A 307 19.73 -18.72 26.48
CA GLY A 307 20.93 -18.59 25.66
C GLY A 307 20.71 -18.72 24.15
N THR A 308 19.49 -19.03 23.72
CA THR A 308 19.16 -19.05 22.30
C THR A 308 18.97 -17.63 21.75
N LYS A 309 19.45 -17.41 20.54
CA LYS A 309 19.51 -16.13 19.83
C LYS A 309 18.64 -16.23 18.58
N GLY A 310 17.75 -15.26 18.35
CA GLY A 310 17.02 -15.21 17.08
C GLY A 310 15.67 -14.51 17.17
N CYS A 311 14.73 -14.99 16.37
CA CYS A 311 13.42 -14.38 16.18
C CYS A 311 12.37 -14.94 17.15
N SER A 312 11.75 -14.09 17.97
CA SER A 312 10.69 -14.47 18.91
C SER A 312 9.29 -14.41 18.31
N ASP A 313 9.05 -13.43 17.45
CA ASP A 313 7.78 -13.24 16.72
C ASP A 313 8.09 -12.83 15.28
N GLY A 314 7.33 -13.32 14.32
CA GLY A 314 7.57 -13.11 12.90
C GLY A 314 6.48 -13.67 12.02
N VAL A 315 6.47 -13.22 10.77
CA VAL A 315 5.76 -13.89 9.67
C VAL A 315 6.78 -14.66 8.85
N VAL A 316 6.34 -15.64 8.08
CA VAL A 316 7.21 -16.50 7.29
C VAL A 316 8.26 -15.68 6.51
N GLY A 317 9.55 -15.92 6.80
CA GLY A 317 10.69 -15.23 6.17
C GLY A 317 11.09 -13.88 6.79
N MET A 318 10.35 -13.34 7.76
CA MET A 318 10.55 -12.01 8.36
C MET A 318 10.39 -12.02 9.88
N CYS A 319 11.29 -11.34 10.57
CA CYS A 319 11.24 -11.20 12.02
C CYS A 319 10.59 -9.89 12.47
N ARG A 320 9.67 -9.95 13.44
CA ARG A 320 9.03 -8.77 14.06
C ARG A 320 9.63 -8.43 15.43
N SER A 321 10.15 -9.42 16.14
CA SER A 321 10.80 -9.21 17.44
C SER A 321 11.94 -10.19 17.63
N CYS A 322 12.99 -9.72 18.30
CA CYS A 322 14.20 -10.48 18.54
C CYS A 322 14.32 -10.90 19.99
N VAL A 323 14.99 -12.03 20.23
CA VAL A 323 15.35 -12.52 21.56
C VAL A 323 16.82 -12.91 21.61
N GLY A 324 17.41 -12.70 22.78
CA GLY A 324 18.79 -13.09 23.07
C GLY A 324 19.70 -11.91 23.38
N LYS A 325 20.84 -12.21 24.00
CA LYS A 325 21.83 -11.20 24.39
C LYS A 325 22.55 -10.63 23.18
N ASP A 326 22.75 -9.32 23.19
CA ASP A 326 23.47 -8.57 22.14
C ASP A 326 22.81 -8.68 20.76
N ILE A 327 21.49 -8.89 20.70
CA ILE A 327 20.70 -8.89 19.47
C ILE A 327 19.75 -7.71 19.44
N PHE A 328 19.65 -7.06 18.29
CA PHE A 328 18.67 -6.02 18.02
C PHE A 328 17.89 -6.31 16.73
N TRP A 329 16.69 -5.72 16.66
CA TRP A 329 15.83 -5.77 15.48
C TRP A 329 16.21 -4.69 14.47
N PHE A 330 16.22 -5.04 13.18
CA PHE A 330 16.49 -4.12 12.07
C PHE A 330 15.77 -4.59 10.80
N LEU A 331 14.97 -3.77 10.11
CA LEU A 331 14.37 -4.11 8.80
C LEU A 331 13.83 -5.55 8.65
N ASN A 332 13.10 -6.04 9.66
CA ASN A 332 12.57 -7.40 9.73
C ASN A 332 13.59 -8.54 9.93
N THR A 333 14.78 -8.25 10.45
CA THR A 333 15.80 -9.22 10.83
C THR A 333 16.17 -9.08 12.30
N CYS A 334 16.86 -10.09 12.82
CA CYS A 334 17.68 -9.97 14.02
C CYS A 334 19.16 -9.92 13.67
N LEU A 335 19.89 -8.98 14.27
CA LEU A 335 21.33 -8.81 14.11
C LEU A 335 22.01 -8.83 15.46
N THR A 336 23.16 -9.48 15.54
CA THR A 336 24.04 -9.38 16.70
C THR A 336 24.88 -8.11 16.61
N VAL A 337 24.93 -7.32 17.69
CA VAL A 337 25.76 -6.10 17.76
C VAL A 337 27.24 -6.41 17.55
N THR A 338 27.66 -7.64 17.87
CA THR A 338 29.04 -8.10 17.67
C THR A 338 29.29 -8.70 16.28
N GLY A 339 28.23 -9.04 15.53
CA GLY A 339 28.30 -9.60 14.20
C GLY A 339 28.85 -8.61 13.19
N GLU A 340 29.41 -9.11 12.09
CA GLU A 340 30.01 -8.25 11.07
C GLU A 340 29.04 -7.18 10.58
N ILE A 341 27.79 -7.55 10.33
CA ILE A 341 26.74 -6.64 9.85
C ILE A 341 26.23 -5.75 10.97
N GLY A 342 25.93 -6.31 12.16
CA GLY A 342 25.36 -5.50 13.24
C GLY A 342 26.28 -4.37 13.69
N LYS A 343 27.60 -4.58 13.69
CA LYS A 343 28.62 -3.53 13.95
C LYS A 343 28.58 -2.36 12.96
N THR A 344 28.10 -2.60 11.73
CA THR A 344 27.99 -1.56 10.69
C THR A 344 26.71 -0.74 10.79
N ILE A 345 25.75 -1.18 11.62
CA ILE A 345 24.43 -0.54 11.76
C ILE A 345 24.28 0.10 13.14
N CYS A 346 24.64 -0.64 14.19
CA CYS A 346 24.33 -0.27 15.57
C CYS A 346 25.60 -0.08 16.40
N LYS A 347 25.74 1.11 16.98
CA LYS A 347 26.79 1.41 17.98
C LYS A 347 26.37 0.97 19.37
N THR A 348 25.14 1.35 19.75
CA THR A 348 24.58 1.09 21.08
C THR A 348 23.14 0.66 20.97
N MET A 349 22.77 -0.41 21.68
CA MET A 349 21.40 -0.93 21.74
C MET A 349 20.83 -0.87 23.16
N ASN A 350 19.50 -0.77 23.26
CA ASN A 350 18.78 -1.02 24.49
C ASN A 350 18.53 -2.53 24.63
N GLN A 351 19.09 -3.16 25.67
CA GLN A 351 18.97 -4.60 25.89
C GLN A 351 17.55 -5.07 26.20
N THR A 352 16.71 -4.22 26.79
CA THR A 352 15.35 -4.58 27.17
C THR A 352 14.40 -4.53 25.97
N SER A 353 14.54 -3.52 25.10
CA SER A 353 13.68 -3.38 23.93
C SER A 353 14.22 -4.06 22.68
N HIS A 354 15.50 -4.48 22.68
CA HIS A 354 16.20 -4.99 21.48
C HIS A 354 16.20 -3.98 20.32
N ILE A 355 16.18 -2.68 20.62
CA ILE A 355 16.19 -1.60 19.64
C ILE A 355 17.55 -0.91 19.68
N CYS A 356 18.11 -0.64 18.50
CA CYS A 356 19.32 0.17 18.41
C CYS A 356 19.01 1.65 18.70
N THR A 357 19.72 2.23 19.68
CA THR A 357 19.50 3.61 20.15
C THR A 357 20.54 4.59 19.63
N ASP A 358 21.67 4.11 19.13
CA ASP A 358 22.72 4.91 18.50
C ASP A 358 23.22 4.19 17.25
N CYS A 359 23.09 4.84 16.09
CA CYS A 359 23.35 4.24 14.79
C CYS A 359 24.73 4.61 14.25
N MET A 360 25.26 3.72 13.42
CA MET A 360 26.45 3.97 12.62
C MET A 360 26.15 4.96 11.47
N PRO A 361 27.18 5.62 10.90
CA PRO A 361 27.04 6.41 9.69
C PRO A 361 26.27 5.68 8.57
N GLY A 362 25.38 6.40 7.90
CA GLY A 362 24.47 5.86 6.87
C GLY A 362 23.13 5.38 7.40
N PHE A 363 22.91 5.52 8.71
CA PHE A 363 21.65 5.20 9.36
C PHE A 363 21.21 6.33 10.28
N ARG A 364 19.90 6.49 10.39
CA ARG A 364 19.25 7.45 11.28
C ARG A 364 18.50 6.72 12.38
N VAL A 365 18.62 7.22 13.62
CA VAL A 365 17.83 6.72 14.76
C VAL A 365 16.36 7.12 14.58
N THR A 366 15.46 6.15 14.76
CA THR A 366 14.00 6.34 14.78
C THR A 366 13.41 5.70 16.04
N SER A 367 12.10 5.86 16.25
CA SER A 367 11.38 5.16 17.32
C SER A 367 11.44 3.63 17.20
N TYR A 368 11.72 3.11 16.01
CA TYR A 368 11.80 1.67 15.72
C TYR A 368 13.25 1.18 15.56
N GLY A 369 14.24 2.01 15.94
CA GLY A 369 15.67 1.71 15.80
C GLY A 369 16.32 2.39 14.61
N CYS A 370 17.41 1.82 14.11
CA CYS A 370 18.15 2.38 12.99
C CYS A 370 17.44 2.15 11.66
N GLN A 371 17.33 3.21 10.85
CA GLN A 371 16.81 3.14 9.49
C GLN A 371 17.88 3.60 8.51
N GLN A 372 18.11 2.81 7.45
CA GLN A 372 19.11 3.12 6.44
C GLN A 372 18.69 4.33 5.61
N CYS A 373 19.64 5.23 5.35
CA CYS A 373 19.43 6.30 4.38
C CYS A 373 19.24 5.70 2.98
N SER A 374 18.26 6.21 2.21
CA SER A 374 17.98 5.69 0.86
C SER A 374 19.05 6.09 -0.15
N VAL A 375 19.81 7.14 0.15
CA VAL A 375 20.98 7.54 -0.66
C VAL A 375 22.16 6.62 -0.32
N ILE A 376 22.60 5.85 -1.30
CA ILE A 376 23.76 4.94 -1.16
C ILE A 376 25.01 5.76 -0.82
N ASN A 377 25.83 5.27 0.11
CA ASN A 377 27.04 5.92 0.63
C ASN A 377 26.79 7.27 1.32
N CYS A 378 25.58 7.50 1.81
CA CYS A 378 25.26 8.62 2.67
C CYS A 378 25.82 8.40 4.08
N GLN A 379 26.36 9.46 4.71
CA GLN A 379 26.83 9.44 6.10
C GLN A 379 25.70 9.74 7.08
N ASP A 380 24.83 10.68 6.74
CA ASP A 380 23.66 11.05 7.54
C ASP A 380 22.56 11.58 6.61
N CYS A 381 21.31 11.28 6.92
CA CYS A 381 20.16 11.70 6.12
C CYS A 381 19.19 12.56 6.92
N ASN A 382 18.45 13.41 6.20
CA ASN A 382 17.47 14.30 6.80
C ASN A 382 16.23 13.53 7.31
N GLN A 383 15.21 14.27 7.76
CA GLN A 383 13.92 13.66 8.11
C GLN A 383 13.32 12.84 6.95
N ASP A 384 13.55 13.28 5.71
CA ASP A 384 13.33 12.47 4.51
C ASP A 384 14.58 11.65 4.21
N LEU A 385 14.49 10.33 4.37
CA LEU A 385 15.60 9.38 4.16
C LEU A 385 16.14 9.37 2.73
N ARG A 386 15.40 9.95 1.79
CA ARG A 386 15.81 10.13 0.40
C ARG A 386 16.76 11.30 0.20
N LEU A 387 16.95 12.14 1.21
CA LEU A 387 17.83 13.30 1.17
C LEU A 387 19.01 13.09 2.10
N CYS A 388 20.20 13.06 1.51
CA CYS A 388 21.43 12.97 2.26
C CYS A 388 21.87 14.36 2.77
N SER A 389 22.40 14.43 3.98
CA SER A 389 22.99 15.67 4.53
C SER A 389 24.50 15.73 4.33
N ALA A 390 25.18 14.57 4.32
CA ALA A 390 26.60 14.44 4.01
C ALA A 390 26.93 13.06 3.45
N CYS A 391 27.86 12.96 2.51
CA CYS A 391 28.36 11.69 2.00
C CYS A 391 29.43 11.08 2.93
N LEU A 392 29.58 9.75 2.90
CA LEU A 392 30.67 9.06 3.60
C LEU A 392 32.04 9.55 3.11
N SER A 393 33.05 9.43 3.98
CA SER A 393 34.43 9.74 3.61
C SER A 393 34.87 8.94 2.37
N GLY A 394 35.49 9.64 1.41
CA GLY A 394 35.86 9.07 0.11
C GLY A 394 34.76 9.15 -0.96
N TYR A 395 33.60 9.72 -0.65
CA TYR A 395 32.52 9.98 -1.61
C TYR A 395 32.28 11.49 -1.78
N THR A 396 31.99 11.90 -3.01
CA THR A 396 31.61 13.26 -3.37
C THR A 396 30.08 13.36 -3.51
N PRO A 397 29.46 14.44 -2.99
CA PRO A 397 28.03 14.66 -3.15
C PRO A 397 27.67 15.00 -4.59
N ILE A 398 26.56 14.43 -5.05
CA ILE A 398 25.85 14.83 -6.27
C ILE A 398 24.61 15.58 -5.82
N GLU A 399 24.54 16.87 -6.14
CA GLU A 399 23.46 17.75 -5.73
C GLU A 399 22.48 18.04 -6.86
N LYS A 400 21.19 18.11 -6.52
CA LYS A 400 20.12 18.61 -7.37
C LYS A 400 19.29 19.58 -6.55
N ASP A 401 19.13 20.80 -7.06
CA ASP A 401 18.41 21.89 -6.38
C ASP A 401 18.93 22.14 -4.94
N GLY A 402 20.24 22.04 -4.74
CA GLY A 402 20.91 22.24 -3.43
C GLY A 402 20.69 21.10 -2.42
N LYS A 403 20.24 19.93 -2.88
CA LYS A 403 20.05 18.73 -2.04
C LYS A 403 20.91 17.58 -2.56
N ILE A 404 21.55 16.84 -1.67
CA ILE A 404 22.36 15.67 -2.04
C ILE A 404 21.43 14.50 -2.38
N VAL A 405 21.39 14.14 -3.66
CA VAL A 405 20.54 13.06 -4.20
C VAL A 405 21.31 11.77 -4.44
N ALA A 406 22.65 11.84 -4.52
CA ALA A 406 23.52 10.68 -4.62
C ALA A 406 24.92 10.98 -4.05
N CYS A 407 25.65 9.93 -3.66
CA CYS A 407 27.05 9.99 -3.30
C CYS A 407 27.86 9.11 -4.26
N SER A 408 28.83 9.69 -4.96
CA SER A 408 29.71 8.97 -5.90
C SER A 408 31.09 8.79 -5.30
N LYS A 409 31.71 7.64 -5.53
CA LYS A 409 33.10 7.42 -5.09
C LYS A 409 33.96 8.49 -5.74
N ALA A 410 34.74 9.23 -4.94
CA ALA A 410 35.66 10.21 -5.48
C ALA A 410 36.58 9.49 -6.47
N ASN A 411 36.65 9.94 -7.73
CA ASN A 411 37.66 9.43 -8.63
C ASN A 411 39.00 9.69 -7.95
N ALA A 412 39.76 8.61 -7.69
CA ALA A 412 41.13 8.75 -7.26
C ALA A 412 41.81 9.61 -8.32
N SER A 413 42.15 10.86 -7.95
CA SER A 413 42.89 11.73 -8.85
C SER A 413 44.15 10.96 -9.25
N PRO A 414 44.39 10.73 -10.55
CA PRO A 414 45.47 9.87 -11.01
C PRO A 414 46.85 10.33 -10.52
#